data_AF-A0A7C7IE97-F1
#
_entry.id   AF-A0A7C7IE97-F1
#
_cell.length_a   1.000
_cell.length_b   1.000
_cell.length_c   1.000
_cell.angle_alpha   90.00
_cell.angle_beta   90.00
_cell.angle_gamma   90.00
#
_symmetry.space_group_name_H-M   'P 1'
#
loop_
_entity.id
_entity.type
_entity.pdbx_description
1 polymer ?
#
loop_
_entity_poly.entity_id
_entity_poly.type
_entity_poly.pdbx_seq_one_letter_code
_entity_poly.pdbx_strand_id
1 'polypeptide(L)'
;MKKKANEQFTLFDRRKFIKFFGLSSAIFSSGVDLLSSAGLQAQERVADMVKNLSWKPVDLAIPMISDGLTPDQQIEFYSEHEVQDDLLLPEGFTYNVIASWGDPVGDSRYGYNNDHVGFVETGKDRAYLVVNHENMDFDSLETYLETFPMVMGYSLPDG
;
A
#
# COMPACT_ATOMS: atom_id res chain seq x y z
N MET A 1 -16.77 46.70 11.38
CA MET A 1 -16.68 45.30 11.87
C MET A 1 -16.13 44.43 10.75
N LYS A 2 -14.88 43.96 10.86
CA LYS A 2 -14.27 43.06 9.87
C LYS A 2 -14.74 41.63 10.17
N LYS A 3 -15.45 40.99 9.23
CA LYS A 3 -15.79 39.56 9.31
C LYS A 3 -14.48 38.75 9.30
N LYS A 4 -14.23 37.98 10.36
CA LYS A 4 -13.18 36.95 10.35
C LYS A 4 -13.63 35.84 9.40
N ALA A 5 -12.80 35.52 8.42
CA ALA A 5 -13.02 34.39 7.53
C ALA A 5 -12.98 33.10 8.36
N ASN A 6 -13.91 32.19 8.04
CA ASN A 6 -14.03 30.88 8.65
C ASN A 6 -12.85 30.03 8.17
N GLU A 7 -11.83 29.83 9.01
CA GLU A 7 -10.75 28.89 8.71
C GLU A 7 -11.31 27.47 8.81
N GLN A 8 -11.60 26.89 7.64
CA GLN A 8 -11.98 25.50 7.51
C GLN A 8 -10.77 24.65 7.93
N PHE A 9 -10.87 24.00 9.09
CA PHE A 9 -9.86 23.06 9.58
C PHE A 9 -9.74 21.91 8.57
N THR A 10 -8.71 21.95 7.73
CA THR A 10 -8.30 20.80 6.92
C THR A 10 -7.30 20.01 7.75
N LEU A 11 -7.66 18.75 8.05
CA LEU A 11 -6.89 17.87 8.93
C LEU A 11 -5.43 17.69 8.42
N PHE A 12 -5.19 17.88 7.12
CA PHE A 12 -3.86 17.78 6.51
C PHE A 12 -3.64 18.81 5.39
N ASP A 13 -2.91 19.89 5.68
CA ASP A 13 -2.23 20.70 4.64
C ASP A 13 -1.11 19.85 3.99
N ARG A 14 -0.91 19.95 2.67
CA ARG A 14 0.16 19.25 1.91
C ARG A 14 1.52 19.29 2.61
N ARG A 15 1.92 20.43 3.19
CA ARG A 15 3.20 20.55 3.91
C ARG A 15 3.20 19.77 5.21
N LYS A 16 2.08 19.73 5.92
CA LYS A 16 1.92 18.93 7.15
C LYS A 16 1.88 17.44 6.81
N PHE A 17 1.22 17.06 5.73
CA PHE A 17 1.21 15.69 5.22
C PHE A 17 2.62 15.22 4.83
N ILE A 18 3.35 15.99 4.02
CA ILE A 18 4.73 15.64 3.62
C ILE A 18 5.66 15.58 4.83
N LYS A 19 5.49 16.48 5.82
CA LYS A 19 6.28 16.41 7.06
C LYS A 19 5.93 15.19 7.90
N PHE A 20 4.65 14.91 8.06
CA PHE A 20 4.17 13.72 8.78
C PHE A 20 4.70 12.46 8.09
N PHE A 21 4.44 12.30 6.80
CA PHE A 21 4.89 11.14 6.01
C PHE A 21 6.41 11.03 5.99
N GLY A 22 7.13 12.12 5.71
CA GLY A 22 8.59 12.14 5.66
C GLY A 22 9.28 11.85 6.99
N LEU A 23 8.81 12.42 8.11
CA LEU A 23 9.33 12.06 9.44
C LEU A 23 8.97 10.62 9.80
N SER A 24 7.76 10.15 9.48
CA SER A 24 7.33 8.78 9.75
C SER A 24 8.22 7.79 8.99
N SER A 25 8.40 7.97 7.69
CA SER A 25 9.25 7.13 6.85
C SER A 25 10.72 7.15 7.28
N ALA A 26 11.24 8.29 7.74
CA ALA A 26 12.60 8.37 8.29
C ALA A 26 12.74 7.53 9.57
N ILE A 27 11.76 7.60 10.49
CA ILE A 27 11.77 6.79 11.72
C ILE A 27 11.61 5.30 11.40
N PHE A 28 10.79 4.91 10.42
CA PHE A 28 10.65 3.51 10.05
C PHE A 28 11.90 2.93 9.36
N SER A 29 12.54 3.69 8.46
CA SER A 29 13.75 3.22 7.75
C SER A 29 15.03 3.23 8.60
N SER A 30 15.15 4.15 9.58
CA SER A 30 16.32 4.22 10.47
C SER A 30 16.06 3.65 11.88
N GLY A 31 14.81 3.34 12.21
CA GLY A 31 14.41 2.76 13.49
C GLY A 31 14.90 1.34 13.64
N VAL A 32 14.91 0.52 12.59
CA VAL A 32 15.39 -0.88 12.64
C VAL A 32 16.86 -0.95 13.03
N ASP A 33 17.73 -0.13 12.42
CA ASP A 33 19.15 -0.06 12.77
C ASP A 33 19.42 0.62 14.13
N LEU A 34 18.61 1.62 14.50
CA LEU A 34 18.75 2.29 15.80
C LEU A 34 18.27 1.41 16.97
N LEU A 35 17.22 0.60 16.79
CA LEU A 35 16.68 -0.28 17.82
C LEU A 35 17.39 -1.63 17.89
N SER A 36 17.93 -2.13 16.78
CA SER A 36 18.81 -3.29 16.81
C SER A 36 20.15 -2.97 17.50
N SER A 37 20.61 -1.71 17.44
CA SER A 37 21.81 -1.23 18.15
C SER A 37 21.56 -0.69 19.56
N ALA A 38 20.34 -0.23 19.87
CA ALA A 38 19.93 0.13 21.22
C ALA A 38 19.49 -1.15 21.95
N GLY A 39 20.39 -1.76 22.73
CA GLY A 39 20.20 -3.07 23.35
C GLY A 39 18.84 -3.30 24.07
N LEU A 40 18.53 -4.56 24.35
CA LEU A 40 17.29 -5.16 24.88
C LEU A 40 16.25 -4.20 25.55
N GLN A 41 16.65 -3.33 26.47
CA GLN A 41 15.75 -2.36 27.13
C GLN A 41 15.06 -1.38 26.18
N ALA A 42 15.70 -0.95 25.09
CA ALA A 42 15.05 -0.06 24.12
C ALA A 42 14.02 -0.80 23.28
N GLN A 43 14.31 -2.06 22.92
CA GLN A 43 13.37 -2.95 22.22
C GLN A 43 12.14 -3.24 23.08
N GLU A 44 12.32 -3.54 24.37
CA GLU A 44 11.20 -3.74 25.32
C GLU A 44 10.31 -2.49 25.45
N ARG A 45 10.89 -1.29 25.48
CA ARG A 45 10.12 -0.04 25.54
C ARG A 45 9.30 0.19 24.28
N VAL A 46 9.86 -0.12 23.12
CA VAL A 46 9.10 0.02 21.86
C VAL A 46 8.00 -1.03 21.77
N ALA A 47 8.26 -2.25 22.22
CA ALA A 47 7.22 -3.27 22.37
C ALA A 47 6.06 -2.83 23.27
N ASP A 48 6.36 -2.17 24.38
CA ASP A 48 5.34 -1.63 25.28
C ASP A 48 4.57 -0.44 24.66
N MET A 49 5.25 0.43 23.91
CA MET A 49 4.60 1.50 23.16
C MET A 49 3.65 0.98 22.08
N VAL A 50 4.06 -0.07 21.36
CA VAL A 50 3.26 -0.72 20.32
C VAL A 50 1.99 -1.35 20.90
N LYS A 51 2.08 -2.01 22.06
CA LYS A 51 0.90 -2.60 22.74
C LYS A 51 -0.18 -1.58 23.08
N ASN A 52 0.19 -0.31 23.19
CA ASN A 52 -0.71 0.80 23.51
C ASN A 52 -1.16 1.58 22.27
N LEU A 53 -0.91 1.09 21.05
CA LEU A 53 -1.46 1.69 19.84
C LEU A 53 -2.99 1.61 19.84
N SER A 54 -3.61 2.67 19.34
CA SER A 54 -5.07 2.72 19.17
C SER A 54 -5.58 1.95 17.94
N TRP A 55 -4.69 1.27 17.23
CA TRP A 55 -4.95 0.51 16.00
C TRP A 55 -4.05 -0.73 15.98
N LYS A 56 -4.51 -1.80 15.31
CA LYS A 56 -3.73 -3.03 15.15
C LYS A 56 -2.93 -2.97 13.83
N PRO A 57 -1.59 -3.12 13.88
CA PRO A 57 -0.77 -3.31 12.68
C PRO A 57 -1.20 -4.54 11.85
N VAL A 58 -0.93 -4.48 10.55
CA VAL A 58 -1.11 -5.63 9.66
C VAL A 58 0.03 -6.61 9.89
N ASP A 59 -0.31 -7.87 10.09
CA ASP A 59 0.66 -8.95 10.30
C ASP A 59 1.37 -9.24 8.95
N LEU A 60 2.63 -8.82 8.82
CA LEU A 60 3.45 -9.04 7.61
C LEU A 60 4.37 -10.25 7.82
N ALA A 61 4.88 -10.85 6.74
CA ALA A 61 5.86 -11.95 6.83
C ALA A 61 7.27 -11.48 7.28
N ILE A 62 7.49 -10.17 7.37
CA ILE A 62 8.78 -9.57 7.68
C ILE A 62 8.72 -9.04 9.11
N PRO A 63 9.70 -9.36 9.98
CA PRO A 63 9.75 -8.83 11.34
C PRO A 63 9.79 -7.31 11.34
N MET A 64 8.80 -6.69 11.98
CA MET A 64 8.71 -5.25 12.16
C MET A 64 8.90 -4.88 13.64
N ILE A 65 9.41 -3.67 13.84
CA ILE A 65 9.46 -3.09 15.19
C ILE A 65 8.04 -2.91 15.76
N SER A 66 7.06 -2.68 14.88
CA SER A 66 5.67 -2.46 15.22
C SER A 66 4.93 -3.71 15.71
N ASP A 67 5.57 -4.88 15.77
CA ASP A 67 4.93 -6.10 16.28
C ASP A 67 5.04 -6.19 17.80
N GLY A 68 5.96 -5.42 18.39
CA GLY A 68 6.18 -5.35 19.82
C GLY A 68 6.60 -6.69 20.43
N LEU A 69 7.36 -7.47 19.65
CA LEU A 69 7.96 -8.74 20.04
C LEU A 69 9.44 -8.53 20.38
N THR A 70 9.91 -9.20 21.43
CA THR A 70 11.36 -9.31 21.71
C THR A 70 12.04 -10.19 20.65
N PRO A 71 13.38 -10.16 20.51
CA PRO A 71 14.09 -10.98 19.51
C PRO A 71 13.73 -12.47 19.58
N ASP A 72 13.66 -13.06 20.78
CA ASP A 72 13.30 -14.48 20.94
C ASP A 72 11.85 -14.76 20.52
N GLN A 73 10.93 -13.84 20.82
CA GLN A 73 9.54 -13.94 20.39
C GLN A 73 9.38 -13.79 18.88
N GLN A 74 10.22 -12.98 18.23
CA GLN A 74 10.22 -12.86 16.78
C GLN A 74 10.60 -14.19 16.12
N ILE A 75 11.60 -14.91 16.64
CA ILE A 75 12.00 -16.22 16.09
C ILE A 75 10.82 -17.20 16.10
N GLU A 76 10.08 -17.27 17.20
CA GLU A 76 8.91 -18.16 17.31
C GLU A 76 7.75 -17.68 16.44
N PHE A 77 7.39 -16.39 16.50
CA PHE A 77 6.27 -15.82 15.76
C PHE A 77 6.43 -15.90 14.24
N TYR A 78 7.64 -15.68 13.73
CA TYR A 78 7.96 -15.72 12.30
C TYR A 78 8.41 -17.09 11.80
N SER A 79 8.34 -18.13 12.63
CA SER A 79 8.72 -19.49 12.23
C SER A 79 7.75 -20.10 11.21
N GLU A 80 6.49 -19.64 11.22
CA GLU A 80 5.46 -20.01 10.28
C GLU A 80 4.71 -18.76 9.82
N HIS A 81 4.33 -18.70 8.55
CA HIS A 81 3.52 -17.61 8.01
C HIS A 81 2.51 -18.14 7.00
N GLU A 82 1.25 -17.77 7.18
CA GLU A 82 0.19 -18.08 6.22
C GLU A 82 0.18 -17.02 5.12
N VAL A 83 0.50 -17.44 3.89
CA VAL A 83 0.44 -16.57 2.72
C VAL A 83 -1.02 -16.37 2.34
N GLN A 84 -1.46 -15.11 2.35
CA GLN A 84 -2.78 -14.71 1.88
C GLN A 84 -2.63 -13.99 0.53
N ASP A 85 -3.24 -14.53 -0.51
CA ASP A 85 -3.30 -13.92 -1.84
C ASP A 85 -4.42 -12.85 -1.87
N ASP A 86 -4.29 -11.83 -1.02
CA ASP A 86 -5.26 -10.75 -0.85
C ASP A 86 -4.58 -9.45 -0.36
N LEU A 87 -5.24 -8.30 -0.55
CA LEU A 87 -4.81 -7.03 -0.01
C LEU A 87 -5.27 -6.88 1.44
N LEU A 88 -4.33 -7.10 2.37
CA LEU A 88 -4.57 -6.93 3.80
C LEU A 88 -4.52 -5.45 4.21
N LEU A 89 -5.56 -5.00 4.92
CA LEU A 89 -5.71 -3.62 5.37
C LEU A 89 -5.91 -3.54 6.88
N PRO A 90 -5.57 -2.41 7.52
CA PRO A 90 -5.92 -2.17 8.91
C PRO A 90 -7.43 -2.19 9.15
N GLU A 91 -7.83 -2.47 10.38
CA GLU A 91 -9.24 -2.46 10.77
C GLU A 91 -9.93 -1.12 10.42
N GLY A 92 -11.13 -1.21 9.86
CA GLY A 92 -11.93 -0.05 9.43
C GLY A 92 -11.64 0.42 8.00
N PHE A 93 -10.66 -0.17 7.31
CA PHE A 93 -10.40 0.07 5.89
C PHE A 93 -10.98 -1.05 5.02
N THR A 94 -11.26 -0.72 3.77
CA THR A 94 -11.73 -1.66 2.74
C THR A 94 -11.18 -1.23 1.39
N TYR A 95 -11.25 -2.11 0.40
CA TYR A 95 -10.91 -1.81 -0.97
C TYR A 95 -12.00 -2.33 -1.91
N ASN A 96 -12.04 -1.75 -3.11
CA ASN A 96 -12.86 -2.24 -4.21
C ASN A 96 -12.01 -2.25 -5.47
N VAL A 97 -12.10 -3.34 -6.23
CA VAL A 97 -11.54 -3.41 -7.58
C VAL A 97 -12.44 -2.58 -8.50
N ILE A 98 -11.87 -1.54 -9.13
CA ILE A 98 -12.62 -0.62 -10.00
C ILE A 98 -12.39 -0.88 -11.50
N ALA A 99 -11.29 -1.55 -11.84
CA ALA A 99 -10.97 -2.04 -13.17
C ALA A 99 -9.89 -3.13 -13.04
N SER A 100 -9.92 -4.10 -13.93
CA SER A 100 -8.94 -5.18 -14.08
C SER A 100 -8.56 -5.34 -15.54
N TRP A 101 -7.41 -5.94 -15.80
CA TRP A 101 -6.96 -6.21 -17.16
C TRP A 101 -8.05 -6.92 -17.98
N GLY A 102 -8.34 -6.33 -19.14
CA GLY A 102 -9.34 -6.82 -20.08
C GLY A 102 -10.74 -6.29 -19.85
N ASP A 103 -11.02 -5.61 -18.73
CA ASP A 103 -12.32 -4.99 -18.50
C ASP A 103 -12.65 -4.01 -19.65
N PRO A 104 -13.91 -3.97 -20.13
CA PRO A 104 -14.29 -3.08 -21.21
C PRO A 104 -14.23 -1.61 -20.77
N VAL A 105 -13.58 -0.77 -21.58
CA VAL A 105 -13.51 0.68 -21.40
C VAL A 105 -13.87 1.36 -22.72
N GLY A 106 -15.13 1.76 -22.86
CA GLY A 106 -15.65 2.29 -24.12
C GLY A 106 -15.65 1.24 -25.22
N ASP A 107 -14.95 1.51 -26.32
CA ASP A 107 -14.70 0.59 -27.44
C ASP A 107 -13.37 -0.17 -27.31
N SER A 108 -12.66 0.00 -26.20
CA SER A 108 -11.38 -0.63 -25.90
C SER A 108 -11.44 -1.46 -24.60
N ARG A 109 -10.29 -1.84 -24.07
CA ARG A 109 -10.13 -2.60 -22.82
C ARG A 109 -9.08 -1.98 -21.92
N TYR A 110 -9.24 -2.17 -20.61
CA TYR A 110 -8.21 -1.86 -19.63
C TYR A 110 -6.98 -2.73 -19.87
N GLY A 111 -5.79 -2.12 -19.87
CA GLY A 111 -4.55 -2.77 -20.29
C GLY A 111 -3.98 -3.69 -19.22
N TYR A 112 -2.97 -4.45 -19.61
CA TYR A 112 -2.19 -5.27 -18.69
C TYR A 112 -1.18 -4.41 -17.90
N ASN A 113 -0.82 -4.85 -16.69
CA ASN A 113 0.24 -4.27 -15.87
C ASN A 113 0.12 -2.75 -15.67
N ASN A 114 -0.96 -2.31 -15.03
CA ASN A 114 -1.07 -0.89 -14.70
C ASN A 114 -0.04 -0.49 -13.65
N ASP A 115 0.51 0.71 -13.80
CA ASP A 115 1.44 1.27 -12.82
C ASP A 115 0.93 2.67 -12.40
N HIS A 116 1.32 3.70 -13.14
CA HIS A 116 0.96 5.07 -12.79
C HIS A 116 -0.54 5.35 -12.95
N VAL A 117 -1.15 5.90 -11.89
CA VAL A 117 -2.54 6.39 -11.89
C VAL A 117 -2.59 7.87 -11.55
N GLY A 118 -3.06 8.68 -12.49
CA GLY A 118 -3.38 10.09 -12.28
C GLY A 118 -4.87 10.28 -12.00
N PHE A 119 -5.20 11.13 -11.02
CA PHE A 119 -6.58 11.51 -10.72
C PHE A 119 -6.82 12.98 -11.11
N VAL A 120 -7.82 13.22 -11.96
CA VAL A 120 -8.21 14.56 -12.41
C VAL A 120 -9.68 14.80 -12.10
N GLU A 121 -9.97 15.61 -11.08
CA GLU A 121 -11.33 15.99 -10.73
C GLU A 121 -11.95 16.84 -11.86
N THR A 122 -13.19 16.53 -12.24
CA THR A 122 -13.94 17.25 -13.27
C THR A 122 -15.25 17.85 -12.76
N GLY A 123 -15.63 17.52 -11.52
CA GLY A 123 -16.77 18.07 -10.83
C GLY A 123 -17.00 17.34 -9.50
N LYS A 124 -18.01 17.79 -8.75
CA LYS A 124 -18.28 17.34 -7.37
C LYS A 124 -18.27 15.81 -7.16
N ASP A 125 -18.76 15.06 -8.14
CA ASP A 125 -18.90 13.61 -8.06
C ASP A 125 -18.37 12.94 -9.34
N ARG A 126 -17.38 13.57 -10.00
CA ARG A 126 -16.82 13.11 -11.28
C ARG A 126 -15.32 13.38 -11.37
N ALA A 127 -14.60 12.41 -11.87
CA ALA A 127 -13.17 12.52 -12.14
C ALA A 127 -12.78 11.62 -13.31
N TYR A 128 -11.63 11.91 -13.90
CA TYR A 128 -10.93 10.99 -14.78
C TYR A 128 -9.80 10.31 -14.03
N LEU A 129 -9.64 9.02 -14.29
CA LEU A 129 -8.41 8.29 -13.99
C LEU A 129 -7.60 8.19 -15.28
N VAL A 130 -6.37 8.65 -15.22
CA VAL A 130 -5.39 8.48 -16.30
C VAL A 130 -4.46 7.36 -15.86
N VAL A 131 -4.68 6.18 -16.42
CA VAL A 131 -3.96 4.97 -16.02
C VAL A 131 -2.97 4.56 -17.10
N ASN A 132 -1.69 4.49 -16.74
CA ASN A 132 -0.67 3.91 -17.59
C ASN A 132 -0.70 2.39 -17.50
N HIS A 133 -0.36 1.73 -18.60
CA HIS A 133 -0.18 0.29 -18.69
C HIS A 133 1.22 0.04 -19.21
N GLU A 134 2.09 -0.50 -18.37
CA GLU A 134 3.47 -0.78 -18.76
C GLU A 134 3.55 -1.97 -19.73
N ASN A 135 4.67 -2.03 -20.45
CA ASN A 135 4.96 -3.16 -21.30
C ASN A 135 5.24 -4.42 -20.49
N MET A 136 5.13 -5.55 -21.17
CA MET A 136 5.63 -6.82 -20.66
C MET A 136 7.15 -6.75 -20.61
N ASP A 137 7.70 -7.18 -19.49
CA ASP A 137 9.13 -7.43 -19.30
C ASP A 137 9.38 -8.95 -19.19
N PHE A 138 10.62 -9.33 -18.91
CA PHE A 138 11.00 -10.74 -18.81
C PHE A 138 10.22 -11.48 -17.71
N ASP A 139 9.86 -10.80 -16.63
CA ASP A 139 9.22 -11.41 -15.46
C ASP A 139 7.70 -11.52 -15.61
N SER A 140 7.08 -10.67 -16.44
CA SER A 140 5.61 -10.64 -16.64
C SER A 140 5.12 -11.27 -17.93
N LEU A 141 6.03 -11.59 -18.88
CA LEU A 141 5.65 -12.14 -20.18
C LEU A 141 4.91 -13.48 -20.08
N GLU A 142 5.40 -14.40 -19.24
CA GLU A 142 4.78 -15.72 -19.07
C GLU A 142 3.34 -15.58 -18.57
N THR A 143 3.15 -14.81 -17.50
CA THR A 143 1.83 -14.48 -16.96
C THR A 143 0.92 -13.89 -18.03
N TYR A 144 1.39 -12.88 -18.77
CA TYR A 144 0.62 -12.25 -19.85
C TYR A 144 0.16 -13.27 -20.90
N LEU A 145 1.06 -14.12 -21.40
CA LEU A 145 0.74 -15.12 -22.42
C LEU A 145 -0.25 -16.16 -21.92
N GLU A 146 -0.12 -16.60 -20.67
CA GLU A 146 -1.03 -17.56 -20.06
C GLU A 146 -2.45 -17.00 -19.94
N THR A 147 -2.56 -15.77 -19.46
CA THR A 147 -3.86 -15.21 -19.06
C THR A 147 -4.52 -14.37 -20.17
N PHE A 148 -3.79 -13.97 -21.22
CA PHE A 148 -4.35 -13.28 -22.38
C PHE A 148 -5.56 -14.00 -22.99
N PRO A 149 -5.50 -15.29 -23.37
CA PRO A 149 -6.66 -15.97 -23.94
C PRO A 149 -7.83 -16.09 -22.96
N MET A 150 -7.55 -16.17 -21.65
CA MET A 150 -8.58 -16.23 -20.60
C MET A 150 -9.34 -14.90 -20.49
N VAL A 151 -8.60 -13.79 -20.56
CA VAL A 151 -9.13 -12.43 -20.39
C VAL A 151 -9.75 -11.90 -21.68
N MET A 152 -9.11 -12.15 -22.83
CA MET A 152 -9.52 -11.61 -24.13
C MET A 152 -10.53 -12.48 -24.86
N GLY A 153 -10.57 -13.78 -24.55
CA GLY A 153 -11.43 -14.75 -25.22
C GLY A 153 -10.93 -15.17 -26.61
N TYR A 154 -9.69 -14.83 -26.96
CA TYR A 154 -9.02 -15.27 -28.18
C TYR A 154 -7.51 -15.38 -27.95
N SER A 155 -6.83 -16.19 -28.76
CA SER A 155 -5.37 -16.38 -28.67
C SER A 155 -4.62 -15.35 -29.48
N LEU A 156 -3.39 -15.02 -29.05
CA LEU A 156 -2.45 -14.28 -29.89
C LEU A 156 -2.16 -15.06 -31.18
N PRO A 157 -1.90 -14.37 -32.31
CA PRO A 157 -1.48 -15.03 -33.53
C PRO A 157 -0.20 -15.85 -33.30
N ASP A 158 -0.10 -17.00 -33.95
CA ASP A 158 1.16 -17.73 -34.02
C ASP A 158 2.20 -16.84 -34.73
N GLY A 159 3.34 -16.61 -34.06
CA GLY A 159 4.46 -15.81 -34.57
C GLY A 159 5.39 -16.57 -35.50
#